data_AF-A0A2G8L713-F1
#
_entry.id   AF-A0A2G8L713-F1
#
_cell.length_a   1.000
_cell.length_b   1.000
_cell.length_c   1.000
_cell.angle_alpha   90.00
_cell.angle_beta   90.00
_cell.angle_gamma   90.00
#
_symmetry.space_group_name_H-M   'P 1'
#
loop_
_entity.id
_entity.type
_entity.pdbx_description
1 polymer ?
#
loop_
_entity_poly.entity_id
_entity_poly.type
_entity_poly.pdbx_seq_one_letter_code
_entity_poly.pdbx_strand_id
1 'polypeptide(L)'
;MSCRNVLHGLFLLSDSAKVFQRRLDGAVDFYRTWAEYREGFGFLQRDFWLGNDKLAYLTNQGEYELRIDLVNKIGNAYHAKYNLFRISDEWSKYRLVDLGSFLPESTAGVFTFY
;
A
#
# COMPACT_ATOMS: atom_id res chain seq x y z
N MET A 1 0.87 10.46 13.40
CA MET A 1 1.94 10.03 12.48
C MET A 1 1.91 10.94 11.26
N SER A 2 2.89 11.86 11.15
CA SER A 2 2.98 12.81 10.04
C SER A 2 3.94 12.24 9.00
N CYS A 3 3.41 11.73 7.90
CA CYS A 3 4.22 11.18 6.82
C CYS A 3 4.64 12.32 5.87
N ARG A 4 5.62 13.14 6.30
CA ARG A 4 6.37 14.02 5.39
C ARG A 4 7.48 13.21 4.75
N ASN A 5 7.15 12.50 3.69
CA ASN A 5 8.04 12.14 2.59
C ASN A 5 7.12 11.56 1.50
N VAL A 6 6.97 12.28 0.39
CA VAL A 6 6.17 11.81 -0.74
C VAL A 6 6.91 10.64 -1.37
N LEU A 7 6.67 9.43 -0.86
CA LEU A 7 7.06 8.18 -1.51
C LEU A 7 6.10 8.02 -2.69
N HIS A 8 6.63 8.07 -3.91
CA HIS A 8 5.87 7.74 -5.12
C HIS A 8 5.71 6.22 -5.15
N GLY A 9 4.77 5.73 -4.35
CA GLY A 9 4.48 4.32 -4.13
C GLY A 9 3.42 3.82 -5.10
N LEU A 10 3.71 2.83 -5.92
CA LEU A 10 2.66 1.99 -6.53
C LEU A 10 2.61 0.68 -5.74
N PHE A 11 1.45 0.36 -5.17
CA PHE A 11 1.28 -0.85 -4.37
C PHE A 11 0.43 -1.86 -5.14
N LEU A 12 0.95 -3.07 -5.37
CA LEU A 12 0.26 -4.12 -6.13
C LEU A 12 0.01 -5.36 -5.27
N LEU A 13 -1.21 -5.90 -5.36
CA LEU A 13 -1.56 -7.26 -4.91
C LEU A 13 -1.55 -8.18 -6.14
N SER A 14 -0.84 -9.32 -6.09
CA SER A 14 -0.62 -10.17 -7.28
C SER A 14 -1.82 -11.09 -7.62
N ASP A 15 -1.72 -11.64 -8.85
CA ASP A 15 -2.64 -12.46 -9.68
C ASP A 15 -3.82 -11.77 -10.40
N SER A 16 -4.08 -10.52 -10.08
CA SER A 16 -4.72 -9.55 -10.98
C SER A 16 -4.34 -8.21 -10.39
N ALA A 17 -3.43 -7.47 -11.02
CA ALA A 17 -2.72 -6.34 -10.41
C ALA A 17 -3.68 -5.28 -9.82
N LYS A 18 -4.12 -5.49 -8.59
CA LYS A 18 -5.06 -4.61 -7.87
C LYS A 18 -4.21 -3.58 -7.16
N VAL A 19 -4.22 -2.36 -7.70
CA VAL A 19 -3.58 -1.21 -7.08
C VAL A 19 -4.51 -0.68 -5.98
N PHE A 20 -4.05 -0.67 -4.74
CA PHE A 20 -4.83 -0.09 -3.64
C PHE A 20 -4.35 1.30 -3.21
N GLN A 21 -3.15 1.70 -3.62
CA GLN A 21 -2.59 3.02 -3.33
C GLN A 21 -1.67 3.46 -4.48
N ARG A 22 -1.75 4.75 -4.84
CA ARG A 22 -0.80 5.39 -5.75
C ARG A 22 -0.45 6.81 -5.30
N ARG A 23 0.83 7.18 -5.34
CA ARG A 23 1.33 8.57 -5.30
C ARG A 23 2.10 8.88 -6.58
N LEU A 24 1.68 9.91 -7.29
CA LEU A 24 2.24 10.34 -8.58
C LEU A 24 2.75 11.78 -8.55
N ASP A 25 1.95 12.71 -8.03
CA ASP A 25 2.25 14.15 -8.14
C ASP A 25 1.85 14.97 -6.90
N GLY A 26 1.21 14.34 -5.91
CA GLY A 26 0.79 15.02 -4.69
C GLY A 26 -0.47 15.88 -4.86
N ALA A 27 -1.24 15.72 -5.94
CA ALA A 27 -2.48 16.46 -6.17
C ALA A 27 -3.60 16.12 -5.16
N VAL A 28 -3.50 14.97 -4.47
CA VAL A 28 -4.45 14.56 -3.45
C VAL A 28 -3.77 14.61 -2.08
N ASP A 29 -4.42 15.28 -1.12
CA ASP A 29 -3.98 15.28 0.27
C ASP A 29 -4.20 13.91 0.91
N PHE A 30 -3.18 13.39 1.60
CA PHE A 30 -3.23 12.13 2.36
C PHE A 30 -3.34 12.37 3.87
N TYR A 31 -3.39 13.63 4.32
CA TYR A 31 -3.75 13.97 5.69
C TYR A 31 -5.28 13.92 5.85
N ARG A 32 -5.79 12.69 5.95
CA ARG A 32 -7.23 12.37 5.93
C ARG A 32 -7.71 11.79 7.25
N THR A 33 -9.01 11.89 7.47
CA THR A 33 -9.71 11.32 8.63
C THR A 33 -9.76 9.79 8.57
N TRP A 34 -10.06 9.16 9.70
CA TRP A 34 -10.28 7.71 9.77
C TRP A 34 -11.35 7.23 8.80
N ALA A 35 -12.48 7.94 8.73
CA ALA A 35 -13.59 7.60 7.84
C ALA A 35 -13.18 7.65 6.36
N GLU A 36 -12.38 8.64 5.96
CA GLU A 36 -11.85 8.72 4.60
C GLU A 36 -10.86 7.58 4.29
N TYR A 37 -10.01 7.18 5.24
CA TYR A 37 -9.13 6.02 5.06
C TYR A 37 -9.90 4.70 4.98
N ARG A 38 -10.98 4.57 5.74
CA ARG A 38 -11.90 3.44 5.65
C ARG A 38 -12.53 3.35 4.27
N GLU A 39 -13.12 4.44 3.79
CA GLU A 39 -13.91 4.47 2.56
C GLU A 39 -13.06 4.54 1.29
N GLY A 40 -11.90 5.20 1.35
CA GLY A 40 -11.04 5.51 0.22
C GLY A 40 -11.22 6.94 -0.28
N PHE A 41 -10.21 7.46 -0.97
CA PHE A 41 -10.20 8.82 -1.49
C PHE A 41 -9.24 8.98 -2.68
N GLY A 42 -9.37 10.10 -3.40
CA GLY A 42 -8.53 10.44 -4.53
C GLY A 42 -9.08 9.96 -5.88
N PHE A 43 -8.19 9.87 -6.87
CA PHE A 43 -8.56 9.59 -8.26
C PHE A 43 -7.74 8.41 -8.78
N LEU A 44 -8.41 7.36 -9.27
CA LEU A 44 -7.75 6.12 -9.74
C LEU A 44 -6.71 6.35 -10.84
N GLN A 45 -6.85 7.43 -11.62
CA GLN A 45 -5.92 7.81 -12.68
C GLN A 45 -4.68 8.58 -12.16
N ARG A 46 -4.69 9.07 -10.91
CA ARG A 46 -3.61 9.84 -10.28
C ARG A 46 -3.33 9.30 -8.87
N ASP A 47 -3.35 10.17 -7.86
CA ASP A 47 -3.16 9.85 -6.46
C ASP A 47 -4.44 9.30 -5.83
N PHE A 48 -4.39 8.13 -5.19
CA PHE A 48 -5.55 7.57 -4.49
C PHE A 48 -5.19 6.59 -3.37
N TRP A 49 -6.18 6.36 -2.51
CA TRP A 49 -6.27 5.27 -1.53
C TRP A 49 -7.58 4.52 -1.75
N LEU A 50 -7.54 3.20 -1.95
CA LEU A 50 -8.70 2.39 -2.30
C LEU A 50 -9.77 2.34 -1.19
N GLY A 51 -9.32 2.43 0.07
CA GLY A 51 -10.15 2.28 1.26
C GLY A 51 -9.82 1.00 2.03
N ASN A 52 -9.70 1.11 3.36
CA ASN A 52 -9.32 0.00 4.22
C ASN A 52 -10.36 -1.12 4.25
N ASP A 53 -11.65 -0.80 4.14
CA ASP A 53 -12.70 -1.84 4.10
C ASP A 53 -12.54 -2.75 2.88
N LYS A 54 -12.28 -2.14 1.72
CA LYS A 54 -12.05 -2.86 0.47
C LYS A 54 -10.76 -3.65 0.55
N LEU A 55 -9.71 -3.07 1.12
CA LEU A 55 -8.41 -3.73 1.26
C LEU A 55 -8.51 -4.93 2.20
N ALA A 56 -9.14 -4.78 3.37
CA ALA A 56 -9.37 -5.86 4.32
C ALA A 56 -10.20 -6.97 3.69
N TYR A 57 -11.30 -6.62 3.01
CA TYR A 57 -12.09 -7.61 2.29
C TYR A 57 -11.25 -8.39 1.27
N LEU A 58 -10.48 -7.70 0.42
CA LEU A 58 -9.66 -8.33 -0.62
C LEU A 58 -8.58 -9.23 -0.04
N THR A 59 -7.77 -8.75 0.90
CA THR A 59 -6.60 -9.48 1.39
C THR A 59 -6.95 -10.72 2.20
N ASN A 60 -8.18 -10.82 2.71
CA ASN A 60 -8.66 -11.97 3.48
C ASN A 60 -9.39 -13.02 2.64
N GLN A 61 -9.50 -12.83 1.31
CA GLN A 61 -10.08 -13.83 0.40
C GLN A 61 -9.10 -14.95 -0.01
N GLY A 62 -7.81 -14.79 0.26
CA GLY A 62 -6.78 -15.71 -0.20
C GLY A 62 -5.39 -15.30 0.28
N GLU A 63 -4.38 -15.79 -0.43
CA GLU A 63 -2.99 -15.36 -0.24
C GLU A 63 -2.65 -14.36 -1.33
N TYR A 64 -2.26 -13.16 -0.92
CA TYR A 64 -1.90 -12.08 -1.83
C TYR A 64 -0.48 -11.62 -1.49
N GLU A 65 0.38 -11.54 -2.50
CA GLU A 65 1.68 -10.90 -2.35
C GLU A 65 1.50 -9.38 -2.27
N LEU A 66 2.35 -8.70 -1.51
CA LEU A 66 2.48 -7.25 -1.54
C LEU A 66 3.71 -6.87 -2.36
N ARG A 67 3.54 -5.98 -3.33
CA ARG A 67 4.64 -5.27 -3.99
C ARG A 67 4.54 -3.78 -3.73
N ILE A 68 5.66 -3.16 -3.41
CA ILE A 68 5.82 -1.72 -3.20
C ILE A 68 6.84 -1.22 -4.21
N ASP A 69 6.40 -0.45 -5.21
CA ASP A 69 7.29 0.23 -6.15
C ASP A 69 7.57 1.66 -5.68
N LEU A 70 8.82 2.11 -5.79
CA LEU A 70 9.27 3.42 -5.30
C LEU A 70 10.21 4.06 -6.30
N VAL A 71 10.14 5.39 -6.42
CA VAL A 71 11.09 6.18 -7.20
C VAL A 71 11.80 7.15 -6.26
N ASN A 72 13.14 7.15 -6.28
CA ASN A 72 13.91 8.11 -5.50
C ASN A 72 13.92 9.50 -6.16
N LYS A 73 14.48 10.50 -5.46
CA LYS A 73 14.51 11.89 -5.94
C LYS A 73 15.26 12.11 -7.26
N ILE A 74 16.12 11.17 -7.66
CA ILE A 74 16.95 11.25 -8.87
C ILE A 74 16.33 10.39 -10.00
N GLY A 75 15.19 9.74 -9.75
CA GLY A 75 14.46 8.97 -10.76
C GLY A 75 14.76 7.47 -10.79
N ASN A 76 15.60 6.94 -9.89
CA ASN A 76 15.85 5.51 -9.84
C ASN A 76 14.64 4.78 -9.24
N ALA A 77 14.18 3.74 -9.93
CA ALA A 77 13.09 2.89 -9.49
C ALA A 77 13.61 1.70 -8.66
N TYR A 78 12.89 1.40 -7.59
CA TYR A 78 13.12 0.26 -6.70
C TYR A 78 11.79 -0.43 -6.41
N HIS A 79 11.85 -1.68 -5.98
CA HIS A 79 10.68 -2.40 -5.50
C HIS A 79 11.01 -3.31 -4.33
N ALA A 80 10.04 -3.49 -3.44
CA ALA A 80 10.04 -4.52 -2.42
C ALA A 80 8.85 -5.45 -2.62
N LYS A 81 9.06 -6.75 -2.40
CA LYS A 81 7.99 -7.75 -2.44
C LYS A 81 7.96 -8.57 -1.15
N TYR A 82 6.74 -8.92 -0.73
CA TYR A 82 6.44 -9.86 0.35
C TYR A 82 5.47 -10.90 -0.19
N ASN A 83 5.66 -12.18 0.15
CA ASN A 83 4.81 -13.26 -0.38
C ASN A 83 3.42 -13.36 0.26
N LEU A 84 3.15 -12.58 1.31
CA LEU A 84 1.84 -12.53 1.95
C LEU A 84 1.58 -11.14 2.51
N PHE A 85 0.33 -10.69 2.41
CA PHE A 85 -0.14 -9.45 2.99
C PHE A 85 -1.60 -9.57 3.41
N ARG A 86 -1.84 -9.33 4.71
CA ARG A 86 -3.18 -9.34 5.30
C ARG A 86 -3.33 -8.23 6.31
N ILE A 87 -4.44 -7.51 6.22
CA ILE A 87 -4.87 -6.58 7.26
C ILE A 87 -6.17 -7.07 7.91
N SER A 88 -6.42 -6.66 9.15
CA SER A 88 -7.65 -6.97 9.86
C SER A 88 -8.80 -6.05 9.44
N ASP A 89 -9.97 -6.26 10.03
CA ASP A 89 -11.16 -5.43 9.82
C ASP A 89 -11.13 -4.12 10.63
N GLU A 90 -12.21 -3.32 10.51
CA GLU A 90 -12.36 -2.05 11.23
C GLU A 90 -12.32 -2.22 12.76
N TRP A 91 -12.94 -3.28 13.29
CA TRP A 91 -12.98 -3.58 14.73
C TRP A 91 -11.58 -3.75 15.30
N SER A 92 -10.71 -4.40 14.52
CA SER A 92 -9.30 -4.61 14.85
C SER A 92 -8.38 -3.52 14.28
N LYS A 93 -8.97 -2.38 13.89
CA LYS A 93 -8.30 -1.16 13.43
C LYS A 93 -7.39 -1.35 12.21
N TYR A 94 -7.75 -2.27 11.31
CA TYR A 94 -7.01 -2.56 10.08
C TYR A 94 -5.52 -2.85 10.31
N ARG A 95 -5.19 -3.45 11.46
CA ARG A 95 -3.83 -3.84 11.82
C ARG A 95 -3.27 -4.78 10.77
N LEU A 96 -1.98 -4.63 10.44
CA LEU A 96 -1.23 -5.63 9.69
C LEU A 96 -1.20 -6.95 10.47
N VAL A 97 -1.91 -7.95 9.96
CA VAL A 97 -2.05 -9.27 10.58
C VAL A 97 -0.90 -10.16 10.19
N ASP A 98 -0.59 -10.20 8.89
CA ASP A 98 0.47 -11.01 8.34
C ASP A 98 1.15 -10.27 7.20
N LEU A 99 2.47 -10.33 7.23
CA LEU A 99 3.35 -9.83 6.20
C LEU A 99 4.42 -10.89 6.09
N GLY A 100 4.32 -11.72 5.05
CA GLY A 100 5.15 -12.90 4.90
C GLY A 100 6.63 -12.56 4.72
N SER A 101 7.37 -13.51 4.14
CA SER A 101 8.80 -13.31 3.90
C SER A 101 9.04 -12.22 2.86
N PHE A 102 10.02 -11.36 3.13
CA PHE A 102 10.59 -10.47 2.13
C PHE A 102 11.26 -11.30 1.02
N LEU A 103 10.93 -10.99 -0.23
CA LEU A 103 11.34 -11.82 -1.36
C LEU A 103 12.67 -11.36 -1.98
N PRO A 104 13.54 -12.29 -2.40
CA PRO A 104 14.90 -12.01 -2.86
C PRO A 104 14.96 -11.23 -4.18
N GLU A 105 13.90 -11.24 -4.98
CA GLU A 105 13.82 -10.44 -6.21
C GLU A 105 13.61 -8.94 -5.95
N SER A 106 13.43 -8.52 -4.70
CA SER A 106 13.32 -7.11 -4.30
C SER A 106 14.63 -6.36 -4.57
N THR A 107 14.51 -5.12 -5.04
CA THR A 107 15.65 -4.22 -5.29
C THR A 107 15.80 -3.12 -4.23
N ALA A 108 14.73 -2.85 -3.48
CA ALA A 108 14.75 -1.99 -2.30
C ALA A 108 15.30 -2.75 -1.08
N GLY A 109 15.69 -2.00 -0.04
CA GLY A 109 15.91 -2.59 1.29
C GLY A 109 14.59 -3.04 1.93
N VAL A 110 14.70 -3.88 2.97
CA VAL A 110 13.53 -4.34 3.74
C VAL A 110 12.83 -3.16 4.41
N PHE A 111 11.50 -3.09 4.28
CA PHE A 111 10.68 -2.12 5.00
C PHE A 111 10.34 -2.64 6.39
N THR A 112 10.54 -1.79 7.39
CA THR A 112 10.08 -2.04 8.76
C THR A 112 8.77 -1.32 9.00
N PHE A 113 7.75 -2.07 9.41
CA PHE A 113 6.43 -1.55 9.76
C PHE A 113 6.33 -1.47 11.29
N TYR A 114 6.16 -0.26 11.85
CA TYR A 114 6.04 0.01 13.29
C TYR A 114 4.61 0.39 13.66
#